data_AF-A0A673VZL2-F1
#
_entry.id   AF-A0A673VZL2-F1
#
_cell.length_a   1.000
_cell.length_b   1.000
_cell.length_c   1.000
_cell.angle_alpha   90.00
_cell.angle_beta   90.00
_cell.angle_gamma   90.00
#
_symmetry.space_group_name_H-M   'P 1'
#
loop_
_entity.id
_entity.type
_entity.pdbx_description
1 polymer ?
#
loop_
_entity_poly.entity_id
_entity_poly.type
_entity_poly.pdbx_seq_one_letter_code
_entity_poly.pdbx_strand_id
1 'polypeptide(L)'
;MVIMTMSNAETLVTSFFPQKIAEMEMLLKKSFSTDGLAALKSPLDIPMPDPAKEEAKRKKKEEKEAKEGKKEKDSDKEDEDAGPACGPIPCNERVESLLKEIKPQIQILKEKLNTVSMWVQLQIPKIEDGNNFGVAVQEKVFELLTNTRTKIEGFQTQISKYYSERGDAVDKASKEPHVGDYRQLVHELDQYQYCELRIVVLEIRNTYAVLLDIINKNYDKIKKPRGDCKALIY
;
A
#
# COMPACT_ATOMS: atom_id res chain seq x y z
N MET A 1 3.06 12.16 -31.73
CA MET A 1 3.29 11.49 -30.43
C MET A 1 4.05 12.40 -29.46
N VAL A 2 5.24 12.91 -29.80
CA VAL A 2 6.06 13.79 -28.93
C VAL A 2 5.37 15.12 -28.53
N ILE A 3 4.68 15.80 -29.46
CA ILE A 3 3.95 17.05 -29.14
C ILE A 3 2.78 16.79 -28.17
N MET A 4 2.14 15.64 -28.29
CA MET A 4 1.01 15.24 -27.44
C MET A 4 1.49 14.92 -26.01
N THR A 5 2.66 14.29 -25.84
CA THR A 5 3.26 14.06 -24.52
C THR A 5 3.71 15.36 -23.84
N MET A 6 4.15 16.37 -24.59
CA MET A 6 4.54 17.68 -24.05
C MET A 6 3.36 18.47 -23.50
N SER A 7 2.29 18.64 -24.29
CA SER A 7 1.07 19.35 -23.84
C SER A 7 0.42 18.67 -22.62
N ASN A 8 0.43 17.34 -22.61
CA ASN A 8 -0.11 16.56 -21.50
C ASN A 8 0.68 16.76 -20.19
N ALA A 9 2.02 16.81 -20.23
CA ALA A 9 2.82 16.99 -19.03
C ALA A 9 2.68 18.39 -18.40
N GLU A 10 2.66 19.45 -19.23
CA GLU A 10 2.48 20.82 -18.74
C GLU A 10 1.09 21.03 -18.12
N THR A 11 0.04 20.46 -18.73
CA THR A 11 -1.32 20.47 -18.19
C THR A 11 -1.42 19.71 -16.87
N LEU A 12 -0.68 18.59 -16.74
CA LEU A 12 -0.63 17.84 -15.48
C LEU A 12 -0.05 18.68 -14.34
N VAL A 13 1.06 19.36 -14.57
CA VAL A 13 1.72 20.17 -13.54
C VAL A 13 0.87 21.38 -13.18
N THR A 14 0.34 22.10 -14.16
CA THR A 14 -0.37 23.37 -13.91
C THR A 14 -1.78 23.21 -13.36
N SER A 15 -2.49 22.12 -13.68
CA SER A 15 -3.90 21.93 -13.30
C SER A 15 -4.11 20.68 -12.44
N PHE A 16 -3.64 19.52 -12.91
CA PHE A 16 -3.95 18.24 -12.26
C PHE A 16 -3.27 18.09 -10.89
N PHE A 17 -2.02 18.53 -10.73
CA PHE A 17 -1.27 18.39 -9.47
C PHE A 17 -1.90 19.22 -8.34
N PRO A 18 -2.20 20.52 -8.51
CA PRO A 18 -2.94 21.30 -7.51
C PRO A 18 -4.27 20.66 -7.11
N GLN A 19 -5.05 20.18 -8.09
CA GLN A 19 -6.31 19.50 -7.83
C GLN A 19 -6.11 18.25 -6.98
N LYS A 20 -5.12 17.41 -7.32
CA LYS A 20 -4.82 16.18 -6.57
C LYS A 20 -4.35 16.45 -5.14
N ILE A 21 -3.59 17.52 -4.92
CA ILE A 21 -3.19 17.94 -3.57
C ILE A 21 -4.44 18.23 -2.72
N ALA A 22 -5.39 19.00 -3.26
CA ALA A 22 -6.64 19.31 -2.56
C ALA A 22 -7.51 18.06 -2.34
N GLU A 23 -7.60 17.16 -3.33
CA GLU A 23 -8.32 15.89 -3.18
C GLU A 23 -7.75 15.02 -2.06
N MET A 24 -6.42 14.89 -1.96
CA MET A 24 -5.77 14.10 -0.90
C MET A 24 -5.94 14.76 0.48
N GLU A 25 -5.90 16.09 0.55
CA GLU A 25 -6.20 16.86 1.76
C GLU A 25 -7.64 16.58 2.25
N MET A 26 -8.61 16.56 1.34
CA MET A 26 -10.01 16.22 1.65
C MET A 26 -10.14 14.76 2.10
N LEU A 27 -9.46 13.83 1.43
CA LEU A 27 -9.46 12.41 1.80
C LEU A 27 -8.92 12.22 3.23
N LEU A 28 -7.83 12.91 3.58
CA LEU A 28 -7.27 12.88 4.93
C LEU A 28 -8.28 13.33 5.98
N LYS A 29 -8.93 14.47 5.75
CA LYS A 29 -9.92 15.03 6.68
C LYS A 29 -11.17 14.18 6.83
N LYS A 30 -11.63 13.56 5.75
CA LYS A 30 -12.84 12.73 5.73
C LYS A 30 -12.62 11.35 6.36
N SER A 31 -11.48 10.73 6.07
CA SER A 31 -11.29 9.30 6.31
C SER A 31 -10.44 8.99 7.54
N PHE A 32 -9.68 9.96 8.05
CA PHE A 32 -8.73 9.77 9.15
C PHE A 32 -8.98 10.73 10.33
N SER A 33 -9.75 10.28 11.32
CA SER A 33 -10.03 11.00 12.58
C SER A 33 -9.32 10.34 13.78
N THR A 34 -8.92 11.14 14.76
CA THR A 34 -8.14 10.71 15.95
C THR A 34 -8.85 9.71 16.85
N ASP A 35 -10.19 9.71 16.86
CA ASP A 35 -11.01 8.82 17.70
C ASP A 35 -11.24 7.44 17.04
N GLY A 36 -10.73 7.22 15.82
CA GLY A 36 -11.07 6.07 14.98
C GLY A 36 -10.41 4.74 15.35
N LEU A 37 -9.34 4.72 16.16
CA LEU A 37 -8.56 3.50 16.44
C LEU A 37 -9.37 2.44 17.21
N ALA A 38 -10.22 2.84 18.14
CA ALA A 38 -11.09 1.90 18.85
C ALA A 38 -12.19 1.32 17.95
N ALA A 39 -12.69 2.13 17.00
CA ALA A 39 -13.73 1.74 16.03
C ALA A 39 -13.19 0.84 14.89
N LEU A 40 -11.87 0.61 14.83
CA LEU A 40 -11.24 -0.27 13.83
C LEU A 40 -11.31 -1.75 14.18
N LYS A 41 -11.65 -2.12 15.43
CA LYS A 41 -11.72 -3.53 15.83
C LYS A 41 -12.86 -4.25 15.10
N SER A 42 -12.49 -5.14 14.19
CA SER A 42 -13.44 -6.02 13.51
C SER A 42 -13.80 -7.22 14.39
N PRO A 43 -15.03 -7.75 14.32
CA PRO A 43 -15.41 -8.98 15.03
C PRO A 43 -14.50 -10.16 14.66
N LEU A 44 -14.08 -10.93 15.66
CA LEU A 44 -13.32 -12.17 15.51
C LEU A 44 -14.05 -13.31 16.21
N ASP A 45 -15.02 -13.90 15.49
CA ASP A 45 -15.91 -14.95 16.00
C ASP A 45 -15.23 -16.34 16.03
N ILE A 46 -14.06 -16.40 16.65
CA ILE A 46 -13.35 -17.65 16.92
C ILE A 46 -13.80 -18.15 18.31
N PRO A 47 -14.33 -19.37 18.44
CA PRO A 47 -14.72 -19.93 19.74
C PRO A 47 -13.54 -19.99 20.71
N MET A 48 -13.73 -19.53 21.95
CA MET A 48 -12.72 -19.69 23.01
C MET A 48 -12.86 -21.08 23.65
N PRO A 49 -11.76 -21.85 23.80
CA PRO A 49 -11.81 -23.13 24.48
C PRO A 49 -12.11 -22.93 25.96
N ASP A 50 -13.12 -23.65 26.45
CA ASP A 50 -13.49 -23.68 27.87
C ASP A 50 -12.68 -24.79 28.54
N PRO A 51 -11.77 -24.47 29.49
CA PRO A 51 -10.89 -25.46 30.13
C PRO A 51 -11.67 -26.62 30.75
N ALA A 52 -12.83 -26.34 31.36
CA ALA A 52 -13.65 -27.36 32.01
C ALA A 52 -14.31 -28.31 30.98
N LYS A 53 -14.74 -27.79 29.83
CA LYS A 53 -15.32 -28.60 28.75
C LYS A 53 -14.26 -29.44 28.04
N GLU A 54 -13.07 -28.89 27.84
CA GLU A 54 -11.95 -29.62 27.25
C GLU A 54 -11.41 -30.70 28.18
N GLU A 55 -11.31 -30.44 29.48
CA GLU A 55 -10.95 -31.46 30.48
C GLU A 55 -12.02 -32.57 30.55
N ALA A 56 -13.31 -32.23 30.48
CA ALA A 56 -14.39 -33.21 30.43
C ALA A 56 -14.39 -34.04 29.14
N LYS A 57 -14.04 -33.45 27.98
CA LYS A 57 -13.84 -34.18 26.72
C LYS A 57 -12.66 -35.14 26.83
N ARG A 58 -11.52 -34.70 27.39
CA ARG A 58 -10.34 -35.56 27.60
C ARG A 58 -10.66 -36.77 28.46
N LYS A 59 -11.29 -36.55 29.62
CA LYS A 59 -11.73 -37.65 30.52
C LYS A 59 -12.69 -38.62 29.83
N LYS A 60 -13.66 -38.12 29.02
CA LYS A 60 -14.56 -38.97 28.23
C LYS A 60 -13.84 -39.77 27.13
N LYS A 61 -12.79 -39.21 26.53
CA LYS A 61 -12.00 -39.89 25.50
C LYS A 61 -11.14 -41.00 26.12
N GLU A 62 -10.49 -40.71 27.25
CA GLU A 62 -9.74 -41.68 28.05
C GLU A 62 -10.63 -42.83 28.55
N GLU A 63 -11.85 -42.54 29.02
CA GLU A 63 -12.82 -43.58 29.42
C GLU A 63 -13.30 -44.45 28.24
N LYS A 64 -13.42 -43.89 27.04
CA LYS A 64 -13.78 -44.65 25.83
C LYS A 64 -12.64 -45.54 25.37
N GLU A 65 -11.42 -45.01 25.32
CA GLU A 65 -10.20 -45.77 24.95
C GLU A 65 -9.88 -46.87 25.97
N ALA A 66 -10.23 -46.68 27.25
CA ALA A 66 -10.12 -47.72 28.27
C ALA A 66 -11.18 -48.83 28.13
N LYS A 67 -12.35 -48.53 27.55
CA LYS A 67 -13.45 -49.50 27.34
C LYS A 67 -13.35 -50.25 26.01
N GLU A 68 -12.80 -49.63 24.97
CA GLU A 68 -12.53 -50.25 23.67
C GLU A 68 -11.05 -50.66 23.62
N GLY A 69 -10.73 -51.88 24.05
CA GLY A 69 -9.35 -52.38 24.09
C GLY A 69 -8.61 -52.19 22.76
N LYS A 70 -7.40 -51.60 22.84
CA LYS A 70 -6.40 -51.39 21.77
C LYS A 70 -6.73 -52.09 20.44
N LYS A 71 -7.49 -51.44 19.57
CA LYS A 71 -7.38 -51.66 18.12
C LYS A 71 -6.45 -50.60 17.56
N GLU A 72 -5.53 -51.06 16.71
CA GLU A 72 -4.41 -50.29 16.18
C GLU A 72 -4.86 -48.96 15.56
N LYS A 73 -4.12 -47.91 15.92
CA LYS A 73 -4.21 -46.56 15.35
C LYS A 73 -3.86 -46.61 13.87
N ASP A 74 -4.85 -46.41 13.02
CA ASP A 74 -4.67 -45.80 11.70
C ASP A 74 -5.54 -44.54 11.68
N SER A 75 -5.14 -43.54 12.47
CA SER A 75 -5.93 -42.33 12.76
C SER A 75 -5.40 -41.06 12.07
N ASP A 76 -4.49 -41.18 11.11
CA ASP A 76 -3.91 -40.03 10.42
C ASP A 76 -4.71 -39.57 9.19
N LYS A 77 -5.85 -40.20 8.89
CA LYS A 77 -6.69 -39.85 7.71
C LYS A 77 -8.06 -39.26 8.02
N GLU A 78 -8.50 -39.20 9.28
CA GLU A 78 -9.83 -38.66 9.63
C GLU A 78 -9.81 -37.17 9.99
N ASP A 79 -8.65 -36.54 10.18
CA ASP A 79 -8.55 -35.11 10.49
C ASP A 79 -8.61 -34.19 9.25
N GLU A 80 -8.60 -34.74 8.03
CA GLU A 80 -8.73 -33.93 6.80
C GLU A 80 -10.18 -33.53 6.47
N ASP A 81 -11.19 -34.18 7.09
CA ASP A 81 -12.63 -33.92 6.82
C ASP A 81 -13.35 -33.19 7.97
N ALA A 82 -12.63 -32.84 9.04
CA ALA A 82 -13.13 -31.92 10.04
C ALA A 82 -13.14 -30.50 9.43
N GLY A 83 -14.32 -30.03 9.02
CA GLY A 83 -14.50 -28.65 8.56
C GLY A 83 -13.87 -27.63 9.52
N PRO A 84 -13.57 -26.40 9.04
CA PRO A 84 -12.75 -25.43 9.77
C PRO A 84 -13.28 -25.18 11.20
N ALA A 85 -12.35 -25.03 12.15
CA ALA A 85 -12.63 -24.89 13.59
C ALA A 85 -13.49 -23.66 13.95
N CYS A 86 -13.73 -22.75 13.01
CA CYS A 86 -14.58 -21.58 13.16
C CYS A 86 -15.32 -21.25 11.85
N GLY A 87 -16.34 -20.40 11.95
CA GLY A 87 -17.03 -19.84 10.78
C GLY A 87 -16.13 -18.91 9.94
N PRO A 88 -16.61 -18.42 8.79
CA PRO A 88 -15.85 -17.52 7.93
C PRO A 88 -15.52 -16.21 8.66
N ILE A 89 -14.24 -15.81 8.62
CA ILE A 89 -13.77 -14.57 9.24
C ILE A 89 -13.57 -13.51 8.14
N PRO A 90 -14.34 -12.41 8.15
CA PRO A 90 -14.25 -11.40 7.09
C PRO A 90 -12.97 -10.55 7.18
N CYS A 91 -12.69 -9.85 6.09
CA CYS A 91 -11.71 -8.76 6.08
C CYS A 91 -12.22 -7.57 6.90
N ASN A 92 -11.30 -6.73 7.40
CA ASN A 92 -11.67 -5.51 8.09
C ASN A 92 -12.31 -4.49 7.12
N GLU A 93 -13.62 -4.24 7.27
CA GLU A 93 -14.39 -3.42 6.33
C GLU A 93 -13.91 -1.98 6.25
N ARG A 94 -13.42 -1.42 7.36
CA ARG A 94 -12.91 -0.05 7.39
C ARG A 94 -11.60 0.05 6.61
N VAL A 95 -10.68 -0.87 6.84
CA VAL A 95 -9.42 -0.95 6.07
C VAL A 95 -9.70 -1.21 4.59
N GLU A 96 -10.62 -2.13 4.27
CA GLU A 96 -11.03 -2.42 2.90
C GLU A 96 -11.60 -1.19 2.18
N SER A 97 -12.44 -0.41 2.87
CA SER A 97 -13.01 0.81 2.30
C SER A 97 -11.93 1.84 1.97
N LEU A 98 -10.94 2.01 2.87
CA LEU A 98 -9.79 2.89 2.61
C LEU A 98 -8.94 2.39 1.45
N LEU A 99 -8.67 1.08 1.40
CA LEU A 99 -7.89 0.47 0.33
C LEU A 99 -8.56 0.68 -1.04
N LYS A 100 -9.89 0.59 -1.12
CA LYS A 100 -10.66 0.88 -2.34
C LYS A 100 -10.49 2.32 -2.81
N GLU A 101 -10.40 3.28 -1.90
CA GLU A 101 -10.18 4.69 -2.23
C GLU A 101 -8.70 5.00 -2.57
N ILE A 102 -7.74 4.38 -1.87
CA ILE A 102 -6.31 4.70 -1.95
C ILE A 102 -5.59 3.98 -3.10
N LYS A 103 -5.89 2.69 -3.35
CA LYS A 103 -5.25 1.90 -4.43
C LYS A 103 -5.31 2.62 -5.79
N PRO A 104 -6.44 3.21 -6.23
CA PRO A 104 -6.49 3.98 -7.48
C PRO A 104 -5.57 5.20 -7.47
N GLN A 105 -5.45 5.92 -6.34
CA GLN A 105 -4.61 7.11 -6.26
C GLN A 105 -3.12 6.77 -6.42
N ILE A 106 -2.68 5.63 -5.87
CA ILE A 106 -1.32 5.10 -6.08
C ILE A 106 -1.07 4.87 -7.57
N GLN A 107 -1.99 4.19 -8.28
CA GLN A 107 -1.82 3.91 -9.70
C GLN A 107 -1.81 5.17 -10.55
N ILE A 108 -2.75 6.10 -10.29
CA ILE A 108 -2.81 7.39 -10.98
C ILE A 108 -1.49 8.16 -10.79
N LEU A 109 -0.96 8.21 -9.58
CA LEU A 109 0.32 8.88 -9.31
C LEU A 109 1.47 8.23 -10.09
N LYS A 110 1.55 6.89 -10.13
CA LYS A 110 2.57 6.17 -10.92
C LYS A 110 2.51 6.53 -12.40
N GLU A 111 1.31 6.55 -12.98
CA GLU A 111 1.12 6.91 -14.40
C GLU A 111 1.51 8.37 -14.68
N LYS A 112 1.15 9.30 -13.78
CA LYS A 112 1.49 10.72 -13.95
C LYS A 112 2.99 10.95 -13.79
N LEU A 113 3.62 10.30 -12.82
CA LEU A 113 5.08 10.28 -12.69
C LEU A 113 5.75 9.78 -13.96
N ASN A 114 5.33 8.64 -14.50
CA ASN A 114 5.89 8.09 -15.73
C ASN A 114 5.74 9.06 -16.92
N THR A 115 4.60 9.75 -17.01
CA THR A 115 4.35 10.77 -18.05
C THR A 115 5.32 11.94 -17.93
N VAL A 116 5.51 12.47 -16.70
CA VAL A 116 6.41 13.60 -16.45
C VAL A 116 7.88 13.20 -16.61
N SER A 117 8.28 12.01 -16.15
CA SER A 117 9.64 11.46 -16.37
C SER A 117 9.96 11.37 -17.85
N MET A 118 9.04 10.82 -18.65
CA MET A 118 9.22 10.74 -20.09
C MET A 118 9.32 12.13 -20.73
N TRP A 119 8.50 13.08 -20.27
CA TRP A 119 8.57 14.47 -20.75
C TRP A 119 9.94 15.10 -20.49
N VAL A 120 10.47 15.02 -19.26
CA VAL A 120 11.81 15.54 -18.90
C VAL A 120 12.89 14.87 -19.73
N GLN A 121 12.84 13.54 -19.87
CA GLN A 121 13.85 12.79 -20.62
C GLN A 121 13.88 13.17 -22.11
N LEU A 122 12.72 13.43 -22.71
CA LEU A 122 12.62 13.90 -24.10
C LEU A 122 13.06 15.36 -24.28
N GLN A 123 13.25 16.13 -23.20
CA GLN A 123 13.84 17.48 -23.28
C GLN A 123 15.38 17.46 -23.26
N ILE A 124 16.02 16.31 -23.00
CA ILE A 124 17.48 16.23 -22.94
C ILE A 124 18.04 16.47 -24.36
N PRO A 125 18.92 17.48 -24.55
CA PRO A 125 19.46 17.82 -25.86
C PRO A 125 20.59 16.85 -26.25
N LYS A 126 21.08 17.00 -27.49
CA LYS A 126 22.28 16.29 -27.95
C LYS A 126 23.47 16.55 -27.00
N ILE A 127 24.24 15.51 -26.69
CA ILE A 127 25.46 15.61 -25.87
C ILE A 127 26.49 16.50 -26.55
N GLU A 128 27.07 17.44 -25.80
CA GLU A 128 28.12 18.38 -26.23
C GLU A 128 29.12 18.59 -25.07
N ASP A 129 30.33 19.03 -25.37
CA ASP A 129 31.41 19.18 -24.38
C ASP A 129 31.19 20.34 -23.39
N GLY A 130 30.33 21.32 -23.73
CA GLY A 130 30.09 22.52 -22.93
C GLY A 130 28.63 22.93 -22.84
N ASN A 131 28.34 23.95 -22.03
CA ASN A 131 26.98 24.47 -21.82
C ASN A 131 25.99 23.41 -21.26
N ASN A 132 26.46 22.58 -20.31
CA ASN A 132 25.69 21.46 -19.76
C ASN A 132 25.01 21.75 -18.42
N PHE A 133 25.03 23.00 -17.92
CA PHE A 133 24.37 23.34 -16.65
C PHE A 133 22.86 23.02 -16.66
N GLY A 134 22.14 23.41 -17.72
CA GLY A 134 20.71 23.08 -17.81
C GLY A 134 20.44 21.58 -17.95
N VAL A 135 21.37 20.83 -18.56
CA VAL A 135 21.30 19.37 -18.65
C VAL A 135 21.46 18.76 -17.26
N ALA A 136 22.41 19.24 -16.44
CA ALA A 136 22.56 18.81 -15.05
C ALA A 136 21.31 19.11 -14.20
N VAL A 137 20.61 20.22 -14.46
CA VAL A 137 19.31 20.51 -13.83
C VAL A 137 18.26 19.48 -14.25
N GLN A 138 18.16 19.13 -15.54
CA GLN A 138 17.26 18.08 -16.03
C GLN A 138 17.56 16.72 -15.37
N GLU A 139 18.84 16.34 -15.30
CA GLU A 139 19.29 15.10 -14.66
C GLU A 139 18.87 15.07 -13.18
N LYS A 140 19.04 16.17 -12.45
CA LYS A 140 18.67 16.22 -11.03
C LYS A 140 17.17 16.10 -10.79
N VAL A 141 16.36 16.73 -11.65
CA VAL A 141 14.89 16.60 -11.61
C VAL A 141 14.47 15.17 -11.97
N PHE A 142 15.10 14.57 -12.98
CA PHE A 142 14.84 13.20 -13.39
C PHE A 142 15.21 12.16 -12.32
N GLU A 143 16.32 12.37 -11.62
CA GLU A 143 16.74 11.55 -10.48
C GLU A 143 15.66 11.55 -9.38
N LEU A 144 15.13 12.73 -9.02
CA LEU A 144 14.05 12.84 -8.03
C LEU A 144 12.78 12.09 -8.48
N LEU A 145 12.38 12.25 -9.75
CA LEU A 145 11.22 11.55 -10.32
C LEU A 145 11.39 10.03 -10.24
N THR A 146 12.59 9.52 -10.53
CA THR A 146 12.92 8.09 -10.49
C THR A 146 12.89 7.54 -9.07
N ASN A 147 13.54 8.23 -8.13
CA ASN A 147 13.55 7.82 -6.71
C ASN A 147 12.13 7.81 -6.12
N THR A 148 11.32 8.80 -6.49
CA THR A 148 9.92 8.90 -6.06
C THR A 148 9.08 7.73 -6.59
N ARG A 149 9.28 7.33 -7.85
CA ARG A 149 8.60 6.17 -8.44
C ARG A 149 8.88 4.89 -7.66
N THR A 150 10.14 4.63 -7.31
CA THR A 150 10.52 3.46 -6.51
C THR A 150 9.85 3.46 -5.14
N LYS A 151 9.77 4.63 -4.47
CA LYS A 151 9.07 4.76 -3.18
C LYS A 151 7.60 4.35 -3.29
N ILE A 152 6.92 4.77 -4.35
CA ILE A 152 5.47 4.50 -4.55
C ILE A 152 5.20 3.03 -4.88
N GLU A 153 6.14 2.35 -5.56
CA GLU A 153 6.05 0.90 -5.78
C GLU A 153 6.04 0.12 -4.46
N GLY A 154 6.78 0.60 -3.45
CA GLY A 154 6.78 0.02 -2.10
C GLY A 154 5.39 -0.01 -1.44
N PHE A 155 4.52 0.97 -1.70
CA PHE A 155 3.17 1.00 -1.13
C PHE A 155 2.30 -0.17 -1.62
N GLN A 156 2.48 -0.62 -2.86
CA GLN A 156 1.72 -1.75 -3.41
C GLN A 156 2.13 -3.06 -2.72
N THR A 157 3.43 -3.26 -2.52
CA THR A 157 3.97 -4.42 -1.80
C THR A 157 3.47 -4.47 -0.36
N GLN A 158 3.44 -3.32 0.33
CA GLN A 158 2.94 -3.23 1.71
C GLN A 158 1.46 -3.61 1.82
N ILE A 159 0.62 -3.23 0.84
CA ILE A 159 -0.79 -3.63 0.83
C ILE A 159 -0.95 -5.15 0.69
N SER A 160 -0.19 -5.79 -0.19
CA SER A 160 -0.22 -7.25 -0.33
C SER A 160 0.26 -7.95 0.95
N LYS A 161 1.29 -7.39 1.59
CA LYS A 161 1.84 -7.89 2.85
C LYS A 161 0.81 -7.91 3.97
N TYR A 162 -0.02 -6.86 4.09
CA TYR A 162 -1.10 -6.80 5.07
C TYR A 162 -2.08 -7.99 4.95
N TYR A 163 -2.54 -8.32 3.73
CA TYR A 163 -3.45 -9.46 3.56
C TYR A 163 -2.80 -10.78 3.95
N SER A 164 -1.52 -10.97 3.60
CA SER A 164 -0.76 -12.17 3.98
C SER A 164 -0.62 -12.28 5.50
N GLU A 165 -0.08 -11.24 6.15
CA GLU A 165 0.19 -11.24 7.59
C GLU A 165 -1.10 -11.35 8.41
N ARG A 166 -2.18 -10.67 7.98
CA ARG A 166 -3.48 -10.78 8.63
C ARG A 166 -4.08 -12.17 8.44
N GLY A 167 -3.96 -12.74 7.24
CA GLY A 167 -4.40 -14.11 6.95
C GLY A 167 -3.69 -15.13 7.85
N ASP A 168 -2.37 -15.03 7.97
CA ASP A 168 -1.56 -15.90 8.83
C ASP A 168 -1.93 -15.73 10.32
N ALA A 169 -2.18 -14.51 10.77
CA ALA A 169 -2.61 -14.24 12.14
C ALA A 169 -4.00 -14.82 12.43
N VAL A 170 -4.93 -14.72 11.47
CA VAL A 170 -6.27 -15.32 11.55
C VAL A 170 -6.18 -16.85 11.57
N ASP A 171 -5.38 -17.45 10.68
CA ASP A 171 -5.17 -18.91 10.62
C ASP A 171 -4.66 -19.44 11.96
N LYS A 172 -3.62 -18.82 12.53
CA LYS A 172 -3.09 -19.17 13.85
C LYS A 172 -4.11 -18.99 14.97
N ALA A 173 -4.85 -17.88 14.97
CA ALA A 173 -5.90 -17.66 15.97
C ALA A 173 -7.01 -18.73 15.92
N SER A 174 -7.31 -19.25 14.73
CA SER A 174 -8.32 -20.29 14.53
C SER A 174 -7.84 -21.69 14.96
N LYS A 175 -6.58 -22.02 14.68
CA LYS A 175 -5.95 -23.32 15.03
C LYS A 175 -5.56 -23.42 16.50
N GLU A 176 -5.15 -22.30 17.09
CA GLU A 176 -4.69 -22.22 18.48
C GLU A 176 -5.54 -21.23 19.28
N PRO A 177 -6.86 -21.47 19.45
CA PRO A 177 -7.77 -20.49 20.02
C PRO A 177 -7.54 -20.21 21.52
N HIS A 178 -6.69 -20.99 22.17
CA HIS A 178 -6.23 -20.79 23.56
C HIS A 178 -5.14 -19.71 23.66
N VAL A 179 -4.46 -19.37 22.56
CA VAL A 179 -3.42 -18.34 22.51
C VAL A 179 -4.07 -16.98 22.21
N GLY A 180 -4.33 -16.20 23.26
CA GLY A 180 -4.99 -14.89 23.13
C GLY A 180 -4.22 -13.88 22.27
N ASP A 181 -2.89 -13.98 22.22
CA ASP A 181 -2.04 -13.05 21.47
C ASP A 181 -2.29 -13.07 19.96
N TYR A 182 -2.70 -14.21 19.37
CA TYR A 182 -3.02 -14.24 17.94
C TYR A 182 -4.27 -13.44 17.59
N ARG A 183 -5.26 -13.39 18.49
CA ARG A 183 -6.45 -12.52 18.32
C ARG A 183 -6.05 -11.05 18.41
N GLN A 184 -5.21 -10.71 19.39
CA GLN A 184 -4.70 -9.35 19.53
C GLN A 184 -3.86 -8.95 18.31
N LEU A 185 -3.03 -9.84 17.79
CA LEU A 185 -2.21 -9.60 16.60
C LEU A 185 -3.05 -9.20 15.38
N VAL A 186 -4.20 -9.83 15.15
CA VAL A 186 -5.11 -9.44 14.07
C VAL A 186 -5.58 -7.98 14.24
N HIS A 187 -5.94 -7.58 15.45
CA HIS A 187 -6.36 -6.21 15.74
C HIS A 187 -5.22 -5.18 15.66
N GLU A 188 -4.00 -5.57 16.04
CA GLU A 188 -2.80 -4.72 15.89
C GLU A 188 -2.46 -4.51 14.42
N LEU A 189 -2.54 -5.56 13.59
CA LEU A 189 -2.32 -5.46 12.14
C LEU A 189 -3.35 -4.55 11.46
N ASP A 190 -4.62 -4.62 11.87
CA ASP A 190 -5.68 -3.74 11.36
C ASP A 190 -5.40 -2.26 11.69
N GLN A 191 -4.99 -1.97 12.94
CA GLN A 191 -4.65 -0.61 13.38
C GLN A 191 -3.37 -0.08 12.71
N TYR A 192 -2.35 -0.93 12.62
CA TYR A 192 -1.11 -0.62 11.91
C TYR A 192 -1.40 -0.27 10.45
N GLN A 193 -2.17 -1.10 9.75
CA GLN A 193 -2.50 -0.86 8.35
C GLN A 193 -3.31 0.43 8.17
N TYR A 194 -4.22 0.76 9.08
CA TYR A 194 -4.93 2.04 9.04
C TYR A 194 -3.98 3.24 9.14
N CYS A 195 -3.02 3.19 10.07
CA CYS A 195 -2.00 4.24 10.22
C CYS A 195 -1.11 4.34 8.98
N GLU A 196 -0.67 3.21 8.43
CA GLU A 196 0.12 3.16 7.20
C GLU A 196 -0.63 3.76 6.02
N LEU A 197 -1.91 3.44 5.85
CA LEU A 197 -2.73 4.03 4.78
C LEU A 197 -2.85 5.55 4.91
N ARG A 198 -2.89 6.08 6.13
CA ARG A 198 -2.84 7.53 6.36
C ARG A 198 -1.53 8.13 5.87
N ILE A 199 -0.41 7.48 6.18
CA ILE A 199 0.92 7.91 5.73
C ILE A 199 1.02 7.85 4.20
N VAL A 200 0.50 6.80 3.57
CA VAL A 200 0.46 6.70 2.10
C VAL A 200 -0.27 7.88 1.47
N VAL A 201 -1.44 8.29 1.99
CA VAL A 201 -2.17 9.45 1.45
C VAL A 201 -1.39 10.75 1.63
N LEU A 202 -0.74 10.95 2.78
CA LEU A 202 0.15 12.09 3.01
C LEU A 202 1.31 12.11 2.02
N GLU A 203 1.92 10.97 1.76
CA GLU A 203 3.03 10.82 0.82
C GLU A 203 2.61 11.07 -0.63
N ILE A 204 1.43 10.61 -1.04
CA ILE A 204 0.86 10.94 -2.36
C ILE A 204 0.68 12.47 -2.50
N ARG A 205 0.07 13.12 -1.49
CA ARG A 205 -0.13 14.58 -1.49
C ARG A 205 1.21 15.33 -1.56
N ASN A 206 2.15 14.96 -0.69
CA ASN A 206 3.45 15.59 -0.60
C ASN A 206 4.24 15.40 -1.90
N THR A 207 4.14 14.22 -2.52
CA THR A 207 4.75 13.95 -3.82
C THR A 207 4.24 14.93 -4.88
N TYR A 208 2.92 15.09 -5.04
CA TYR A 208 2.39 16.06 -6.00
C TYR A 208 2.89 17.48 -5.73
N ALA A 209 2.96 17.90 -4.47
CA ALA A 209 3.43 19.23 -4.08
C ALA A 209 4.93 19.44 -4.41
N VAL A 210 5.78 18.46 -4.08
CA VAL A 210 7.22 18.51 -4.36
C VAL A 210 7.49 18.53 -5.86
N LEU A 211 6.78 17.71 -6.64
CA LEU A 211 6.92 17.68 -8.09
C LEU A 211 6.47 18.99 -8.73
N LEU A 212 5.35 19.55 -8.28
CA LEU A 212 4.86 20.85 -8.72
C LEU A 212 5.90 21.94 -8.47
N ASP A 213 6.45 22.00 -7.26
CA ASP A 213 7.42 23.00 -6.83
C ASP A 213 8.72 22.91 -7.63
N ILE A 214 9.32 21.72 -7.72
CA ILE A 214 10.61 21.55 -8.39
C ILE A 214 10.50 21.77 -9.91
N ILE A 215 9.41 21.33 -10.55
CA ILE A 215 9.24 21.52 -11.99
C ILE A 215 9.03 23.00 -12.29
N ASN A 216 8.18 23.69 -11.53
CA ASN A 216 7.92 25.11 -11.76
C ASN A 216 9.18 25.97 -11.55
N LYS A 217 9.93 25.73 -10.47
CA LYS A 217 11.16 26.48 -10.18
C LYS A 217 12.24 26.30 -11.25
N ASN A 218 12.26 25.16 -11.93
CA ASN A 218 13.28 24.81 -12.90
C ASN A 218 12.77 24.75 -14.35
N TYR A 219 11.54 25.23 -14.60
CA TYR A 219 10.82 25.01 -15.86
C TYR A 219 11.62 25.47 -17.08
N ASP A 220 12.20 26.67 -17.03
CA ASP A 220 12.99 27.23 -18.13
C ASP A 220 14.20 26.36 -18.47
N LYS A 221 14.89 25.82 -17.45
CA LYS A 221 16.04 24.94 -17.65
C LYS A 221 15.63 23.53 -18.08
N ILE A 222 14.46 23.06 -17.66
CA ILE A 222 13.91 21.79 -18.13
C ILE A 222 13.54 21.89 -19.62
N LYS A 223 12.89 22.97 -20.05
CA LYS A 223 12.42 23.13 -21.44
C LYS A 223 13.50 23.61 -22.40
N LYS A 224 14.41 24.46 -21.93
CA LYS A 224 15.49 25.09 -22.71
C LYS A 224 16.82 25.02 -21.95
N PRO A 225 17.41 23.83 -21.80
CA PRO A 225 18.61 23.64 -20.99
C PRO A 225 19.83 24.45 -21.46
N ARG A 226 19.90 24.76 -22.76
CA ARG A 226 20.95 25.58 -23.39
C ARG A 226 20.51 27.01 -23.75
N GLY A 227 19.31 27.41 -23.33
CA GLY A 227 18.68 28.68 -23.75
C GLY A 227 18.06 28.61 -25.15
N ASP A 228 17.56 29.75 -25.62
CA ASP A 228 17.17 29.89 -27.03
C ASP A 228 18.42 29.96 -27.89
N CYS A 229 18.48 29.15 -28.96
CA CYS A 229 19.55 29.25 -29.94
C CYS A 229 19.73 30.72 -30.33
N LYS A 230 20.91 31.29 -30.07
CA LYS A 230 21.35 32.44 -30.85
C LYS A 230 21.34 31.95 -32.29
N ALA A 231 20.34 32.38 -33.07
CA ALA A 231 20.35 32.16 -34.50
C ALA A 231 21.74 32.54 -35.01
N LEU A 232 22.39 31.62 -35.73
CA LEU A 232 23.61 31.94 -36.45
C LEU A 232 23.26 33.11 -37.36
N ILE A 233 23.70 34.31 -36.99
CA ILE A 233 23.64 35.47 -37.86
C ILE A 233 24.67 35.17 -38.95
N TYR A 234 24.18 34.68 -40.08
CA TYR A 234 24.97 34.52 -41.30
C TYR A 234 25.31 35.89 -41.89
#